data_AF-A0A9X6LUN3-F1
#
_entry.id   AF-A0A9X6LUN3-F1
#
_cell.length_a   1.000
_cell.length_b   1.000
_cell.length_c   1.000
_cell.angle_alpha   90.00
_cell.angle_beta   90.00
_cell.angle_gamma   90.00
#
_symmetry.space_group_name_H-M   'P 1'
#
loop_
_entity.id
_entity.type
_entity.pdbx_description
1 polymer ?
#
loop_
_entity_poly.entity_id
_entity_poly.type
_entity_poly.pdbx_seq_one_letter_code
_entity_poly.pdbx_strand_id
1 'polypeptide(L)'
;MQESARWDLNRLYLNEDILFPILELKEQYFVTKDVEILSKLIQAIEKAEYYLYCRSVEESVPSDLTKLTVKVKELKSELQQVIKHNEVENSDNTKLIKDELNAWENMYIQLRDRIEIEHNNKLLSFGQANTIAMNSDNEKERLEVFDSLTCALHKEKEIFATVLNQVGRLRNAKSDEIEDREILTQSFHANGISETVLFQMWNATEENLDKLVSALNVYKKGKASITWHELMTVKESNEVMIPFSVAIQNVYDAWKNIDEELAEFARNAIESGWVDAEPRENKPPGGFCAPFFSEKESRISIRYDGSINSVRVLAHELGHAWHFYNMSFEQSTSFLDDYLPMSTAESASIFFETVLLNYLIETTDSKDTKKSLLSWKIRNSFNYVMAIRASYQFEKTFYEKCKEGPLSADEIEKLSIIAQKEAYGNALSEYQPFVWMKYIQFYIADVPFYNYPYTFGYLVSFSLLEIAQEGKSTFHSKYKEFLRETGKASVEELMKKHFEIDIRNYEFWNKAFIQISKDIDEYLQLI
;
A
#
# COMPACT_ATOMS: atom_id res chain seq x y z
N MET A 1 1.16 29.46 -10.71
CA MET A 1 1.29 28.12 -10.11
C MET A 1 0.82 27.14 -11.16
N GLN A 2 1.63 26.11 -11.47
CA GLN A 2 1.28 25.09 -12.47
C GLN A 2 -0.03 24.38 -12.09
N GLU A 3 -0.88 24.11 -13.08
CA GLU A 3 -2.12 23.33 -12.89
C GLU A 3 -1.84 21.86 -12.50
N SER A 4 -0.64 21.35 -12.80
CA SER A 4 -0.13 20.05 -12.36
C SER A 4 1.41 20.02 -12.39
N ALA A 5 2.05 19.25 -11.51
CA ALA A 5 3.50 19.00 -11.55
C ALA A 5 3.85 17.85 -12.50
N ARG A 6 5.02 17.95 -13.14
CA ARG A 6 5.72 16.85 -13.84
C ARG A 6 7.08 16.68 -13.20
N TRP A 7 7.49 15.43 -13.02
CA TRP A 7 8.80 15.13 -12.50
C TRP A 7 9.91 15.42 -13.53
N ASP A 8 11.13 15.60 -13.05
CA ASP A 8 12.34 15.65 -13.88
C ASP A 8 13.16 14.38 -13.65
N LEU A 9 13.01 13.42 -14.56
CA LEU A 9 13.81 12.19 -14.57
C LEU A 9 15.16 12.41 -15.26
N ASN A 10 15.27 13.35 -16.19
CA ASN A 10 16.49 13.54 -16.99
C ASN A 10 17.69 13.94 -16.14
N ARG A 11 17.47 14.63 -15.01
CA ARG A 11 18.55 14.99 -14.09
C ARG A 11 19.19 13.83 -13.33
N LEU A 12 18.56 12.64 -13.29
CA LEU A 12 19.09 11.47 -12.59
C LEU A 12 20.22 10.78 -13.36
N TYR A 13 20.20 10.84 -14.69
CA TYR A 13 21.23 10.30 -15.58
C TYR A 13 21.59 11.35 -16.63
N LEU A 14 22.74 12.03 -16.42
CA LEU A 14 23.24 13.07 -17.34
C LEU A 14 23.77 12.50 -18.67
N ASN A 15 24.20 11.23 -18.67
CA ASN A 15 24.60 10.47 -19.85
C ASN A 15 23.59 9.34 -20.05
N GLU A 16 23.31 8.94 -21.31
CA GLU A 16 22.40 7.83 -21.61
C GLU A 16 22.91 6.45 -21.14
N ASP A 17 24.16 6.34 -20.66
CA ASP A 17 24.73 5.07 -20.20
C ASP A 17 24.44 4.80 -18.72
N ILE A 18 23.31 4.12 -18.49
CA ILE A 18 22.83 3.67 -17.17
C ILE A 18 23.72 2.56 -16.58
N LEU A 19 24.36 1.75 -17.43
CA LEU A 19 25.04 0.51 -17.02
C LEU A 19 26.50 0.71 -16.66
N PHE A 20 27.19 1.67 -17.29
CA PHE A 20 28.62 1.89 -17.08
C PHE A 20 29.00 2.03 -15.59
N PRO A 21 28.34 2.88 -14.77
CA PRO A 21 28.70 3.01 -13.36
C PRO A 21 28.52 1.71 -12.56
N ILE A 22 27.51 0.92 -12.91
CA ILE A 22 27.22 -0.36 -12.26
C ILE A 22 28.32 -1.37 -12.56
N LEU A 23 28.73 -1.47 -13.84
CA LEU A 23 29.77 -2.41 -14.27
C LEU A 23 31.13 -2.07 -13.66
N GLU A 24 31.48 -0.78 -13.59
CA GLU A 24 32.73 -0.33 -12.95
C GLU A 24 32.76 -0.67 -11.45
N LEU A 25 31.69 -0.36 -10.72
CA LEU A 25 31.58 -0.71 -9.29
C LEU A 25 31.58 -2.22 -9.06
N LYS A 26 30.96 -2.98 -9.96
CA LYS A 26 30.96 -4.44 -9.94
C LYS A 26 32.40 -4.96 -10.05
N GLU A 27 33.14 -4.57 -11.09
CA GLU A 27 34.54 -4.99 -11.25
C GLU A 27 35.39 -4.64 -10.03
N GLN A 28 35.26 -3.43 -9.50
CA GLN A 28 35.97 -3.00 -8.29
C GLN A 28 35.61 -3.89 -7.09
N TYR A 29 34.33 -4.13 -6.82
CA TYR A 29 33.88 -4.97 -5.71
C TYR A 29 34.38 -6.41 -5.81
N PHE A 30 34.36 -7.01 -7.01
CA PHE A 30 34.83 -8.38 -7.20
C PHE A 30 36.34 -8.53 -6.96
N VAL A 31 37.12 -7.44 -7.09
CA VAL A 31 38.55 -7.40 -6.78
C VAL A 31 38.81 -7.11 -5.29
N THR A 32 38.14 -6.10 -4.72
CA THR A 32 38.47 -5.60 -3.38
C THR A 32 37.69 -6.28 -2.26
N LYS A 33 36.47 -6.75 -2.53
CA LYS A 33 35.48 -7.20 -1.54
C LYS A 33 35.15 -6.15 -0.46
N ASP A 34 35.33 -4.87 -0.80
CA ASP A 34 35.07 -3.76 0.10
C ASP A 34 33.56 -3.50 0.30
N VAL A 35 33.17 -3.28 1.56
CA VAL A 35 31.77 -3.11 1.98
C VAL A 35 31.18 -1.78 1.51
N GLU A 36 31.99 -0.71 1.46
CA GLU A 36 31.54 0.59 0.97
C GLU A 36 31.29 0.54 -0.55
N ILE A 37 32.14 -0.18 -1.28
CA ILE A 37 31.93 -0.41 -2.72
C ILE A 37 30.69 -1.28 -2.96
N LEU A 38 30.45 -2.30 -2.13
CA LEU A 38 29.21 -3.09 -2.19
C LEU A 38 27.97 -2.20 -2.02
N SER A 39 27.98 -1.33 -1.01
CA SER A 39 26.86 -0.41 -0.75
C SER A 39 26.61 0.53 -1.95
N LYS A 40 27.66 1.09 -2.54
CA LYS A 40 27.56 1.92 -3.76
C LYS A 40 27.04 1.14 -4.95
N LEU A 41 27.48 -0.11 -5.12
CA LEU A 41 27.01 -0.98 -6.21
C LEU A 41 25.51 -1.29 -6.08
N ILE A 42 25.04 -1.60 -4.88
CA ILE A 42 23.61 -1.83 -4.60
C ILE A 42 22.81 -0.57 -4.96
N GLN A 43 23.21 0.60 -4.45
CA GLN A 43 22.52 1.87 -4.75
C GLN A 43 22.51 2.20 -6.25
N ALA A 44 23.58 1.89 -6.98
CA ALA A 44 23.65 2.12 -8.42
C ALA A 44 22.67 1.21 -9.19
N ILE A 45 22.51 -0.05 -8.76
CA ILE A 45 21.54 -0.99 -9.34
C ILE A 45 20.10 -0.54 -9.03
N GLU A 46 19.82 -0.20 -7.78
CA GLU A 46 18.49 0.29 -7.36
C GLU A 46 18.10 1.58 -8.09
N LYS A 47 19.03 2.53 -8.18
CA LYS A 47 18.84 3.77 -8.95
C LYS A 47 18.43 3.46 -10.39
N ALA A 48 19.12 2.52 -11.05
CA ALA A 48 18.78 2.12 -12.41
C ALA A 48 17.41 1.43 -12.49
N GLU A 49 17.10 0.54 -11.57
CA GLU A 49 15.83 -0.18 -11.51
C GLU A 49 14.66 0.79 -11.33
N TYR A 50 14.72 1.67 -10.33
CA TYR A 50 13.68 2.67 -10.06
C TYR A 50 13.57 3.71 -11.17
N TYR A 51 14.70 4.14 -11.76
CA TYR A 51 14.66 5.03 -12.92
C TYR A 51 13.94 4.40 -14.10
N LEU A 52 14.25 3.14 -14.43
CA LEU A 52 13.58 2.42 -15.53
C LEU A 52 12.10 2.18 -15.21
N TYR A 53 11.75 1.91 -13.95
CA TYR A 53 10.35 1.81 -13.52
C TYR A 53 9.60 3.15 -13.70
N CYS A 54 10.17 4.27 -13.26
CA CYS A 54 9.60 5.60 -13.49
C CYS A 54 9.44 5.90 -15.00
N ARG A 55 10.41 5.52 -15.83
CA ARG A 55 10.31 5.66 -17.30
C ARG A 55 9.23 4.77 -17.91
N SER A 56 8.98 3.59 -17.34
CA SER A 56 7.97 2.66 -17.85
C SER A 56 6.53 3.17 -17.73
N VAL A 57 6.30 4.12 -16.81
CA VAL A 57 5.00 4.79 -16.63
C VAL A 57 4.88 6.11 -17.39
N GLU A 58 5.95 6.54 -18.08
CA GLU A 58 5.90 7.62 -19.08
C GLU A 58 5.36 7.07 -20.42
N GLU A 59 4.92 7.97 -21.32
CA GLU A 59 4.28 7.60 -22.58
C GLU A 59 5.21 6.77 -23.50
N SER A 60 4.71 5.62 -23.98
CA SER A 60 5.34 4.68 -24.91
C SER A 60 6.73 4.19 -24.51
N VAL A 61 6.80 2.96 -23.98
CA VAL A 61 8.07 2.29 -23.64
C VAL A 61 8.83 1.89 -24.90
N PRO A 62 10.00 2.47 -25.22
CA PRO A 62 10.81 2.02 -26.34
C PRO A 62 11.35 0.62 -26.05
N SER A 63 11.51 -0.22 -27.09
CA SER A 63 12.03 -1.60 -26.94
C SER A 63 13.40 -1.69 -26.28
N ASP A 64 14.19 -0.62 -26.37
CA ASP A 64 15.52 -0.55 -25.76
C ASP A 64 15.46 -0.39 -24.24
N LEU A 65 14.40 0.22 -23.71
CA LEU A 65 14.17 0.32 -22.26
C LEU A 65 13.90 -1.06 -21.65
N THR A 66 13.12 -1.91 -22.33
CA THR A 66 12.83 -3.28 -21.88
C THR A 66 14.09 -4.12 -21.76
N LYS A 67 15.00 -4.04 -22.74
CA LYS A 67 16.28 -4.76 -22.69
C LYS A 67 17.15 -4.29 -21.52
N LEU A 68 17.19 -2.98 -21.27
CA LEU A 68 17.90 -2.41 -20.12
C LEU A 68 17.31 -2.91 -18.80
N THR A 69 15.98 -2.94 -18.65
CA THR A 69 15.31 -3.45 -17.46
C THR A 69 15.68 -4.90 -17.17
N VAL A 70 15.68 -5.77 -18.18
CA VAL A 70 16.09 -7.17 -18.03
C VAL A 70 17.53 -7.26 -17.53
N LYS A 71 18.45 -6.51 -18.14
CA LYS A 71 19.87 -6.54 -17.76
C LYS A 71 20.13 -6.02 -16.34
N VAL A 72 19.42 -4.98 -15.90
CA VAL A 72 19.49 -4.48 -14.51
C VAL A 72 18.97 -5.53 -13.53
N LYS A 73 17.86 -6.21 -13.85
CA LYS A 73 17.32 -7.30 -13.02
C LYS A 73 18.27 -8.50 -12.92
N GLU A 74 18.95 -8.84 -14.00
CA GLU A 74 20.01 -9.88 -14.00
C GLU A 74 21.17 -9.49 -13.09
N LEU A 75 21.65 -8.24 -13.17
CA LEU A 75 22.72 -7.73 -12.30
C LEU A 75 22.32 -7.72 -10.82
N LYS A 76 21.08 -7.30 -10.50
CA LYS A 76 20.51 -7.39 -9.15
C LYS A 76 20.52 -8.84 -8.64
N SER A 77 20.00 -9.76 -9.46
CA SER A 77 19.91 -11.18 -9.10
C SER A 77 21.28 -11.83 -8.88
N GLU A 78 22.25 -11.51 -9.73
CA GLU A 78 23.64 -11.98 -9.59
C GLU A 78 24.26 -11.46 -8.29
N LEU A 79 24.12 -10.16 -8.00
CA LEU A 79 24.66 -9.58 -6.77
C LEU A 79 23.96 -10.14 -5.52
N GLN A 80 22.64 -10.30 -5.54
CA GLN A 80 21.89 -10.94 -4.46
C GLN A 80 22.38 -12.36 -4.19
N GLN A 81 22.71 -13.14 -5.23
CA GLN A 81 23.29 -14.48 -5.05
C GLN A 81 24.67 -14.41 -4.42
N VAL A 82 25.51 -13.42 -4.76
CA VAL A 82 26.83 -13.23 -4.15
C VAL A 82 26.72 -12.82 -2.68
N ILE A 83 25.77 -11.96 -2.33
CA ILE A 83 25.48 -11.57 -0.95
C ILE A 83 24.99 -12.79 -0.16
N LYS A 84 24.01 -13.54 -0.70
CA LYS A 84 23.39 -14.72 -0.06
C LYS A 84 24.28 -15.96 -0.01
N HIS A 85 25.23 -16.17 -0.93
CA HIS A 85 26.19 -17.28 -0.83
C HIS A 85 27.10 -17.21 0.41
N ASN A 86 27.14 -16.06 1.11
CA ASN A 86 27.79 -15.92 2.40
C ASN A 86 26.85 -16.25 3.59
N GLU A 87 25.55 -16.44 3.34
CA GLU A 87 24.49 -16.66 4.34
C GLU A 87 23.54 -17.79 3.86
N VAL A 88 23.97 -19.04 4.05
CA VAL A 88 23.21 -20.31 3.85
C VAL A 88 22.77 -20.60 2.39
N GLU A 89 23.07 -21.81 1.91
CA GLU A 89 22.62 -22.31 0.61
C GLU A 89 21.08 -22.36 0.55
N ASN A 90 20.45 -21.46 -0.22
CA ASN A 90 19.08 -21.68 -0.67
C ASN A 90 19.05 -22.96 -1.52
N SER A 91 18.23 -23.92 -1.12
CA SER A 91 18.05 -25.15 -1.90
C SER A 91 17.54 -24.83 -3.32
N ASP A 92 17.94 -25.65 -4.31
CA ASP A 92 17.47 -25.54 -5.70
C ASP A 92 15.93 -25.53 -5.81
N ASN A 93 15.23 -26.19 -4.86
CA ASN A 93 13.77 -26.24 -4.82
C ASN A 93 13.13 -24.89 -4.50
N THR A 94 13.67 -24.13 -3.55
CA THR A 94 13.09 -22.84 -3.14
C THR A 94 13.13 -21.84 -4.30
N LYS A 95 14.19 -21.89 -5.13
CA LYS A 95 14.28 -21.11 -6.36
C LYS A 95 13.23 -21.54 -7.38
N LEU A 96 13.08 -22.84 -7.61
CA LEU A 96 12.06 -23.37 -8.51
C LEU A 96 10.64 -22.95 -8.09
N ILE A 97 10.31 -23.05 -6.79
CA ILE A 97 9.02 -22.62 -6.27
C ILE A 97 8.79 -21.12 -6.50
N LYS A 98 9.83 -20.30 -6.31
CA LYS A 98 9.76 -18.87 -6.58
C LYS A 98 9.47 -18.58 -8.06
N ASP A 99 10.17 -19.25 -8.97
CA ASP A 99 9.97 -19.07 -10.42
C ASP A 99 8.55 -19.49 -10.84
N GLU A 100 8.04 -20.60 -10.29
CA GLU A 100 6.67 -21.05 -10.50
C GLU A 100 5.63 -20.06 -9.94
N LEU A 101 5.82 -19.53 -8.72
CA LEU A 101 4.94 -18.51 -8.15
C LEU A 101 4.85 -17.27 -9.05
N ASN A 102 5.98 -16.80 -9.58
CA ASN A 102 6.02 -15.70 -10.55
C ASN A 102 5.28 -16.04 -11.85
N ALA A 103 5.36 -17.28 -12.33
CA ALA A 103 4.62 -17.71 -13.50
C ALA A 103 3.10 -17.66 -13.27
N TRP A 104 2.62 -18.08 -12.09
CA TRP A 104 1.21 -18.02 -11.72
C TRP A 104 0.70 -16.59 -11.47
N GLU A 105 1.52 -15.71 -10.91
CA GLU A 105 1.21 -14.27 -10.84
C GLU A 105 1.03 -13.67 -12.24
N ASN A 106 1.95 -13.95 -13.16
CA ASN A 106 1.85 -13.50 -14.54
C ASN A 106 0.62 -14.07 -15.25
N MET A 107 0.25 -15.32 -14.97
CA MET A 107 -0.97 -15.93 -15.48
C MET A 107 -2.22 -15.20 -14.97
N TYR A 108 -2.25 -14.86 -13.67
CA TYR A 108 -3.33 -14.05 -13.09
C TYR A 108 -3.46 -12.69 -13.80
N ILE A 109 -2.35 -11.98 -14.00
CA ILE A 109 -2.33 -10.68 -14.68
C ILE A 109 -2.91 -10.81 -16.10
N GLN A 110 -2.43 -11.78 -16.88
CA GLN A 110 -2.91 -12.02 -18.25
C GLN A 110 -4.40 -12.39 -18.30
N LEU A 111 -4.87 -13.21 -17.36
CA LEU A 111 -6.29 -13.57 -17.27
C LEU A 111 -7.15 -12.36 -16.93
N ARG A 112 -6.75 -11.55 -15.96
CA ARG A 112 -7.46 -10.34 -15.55
C ARG A 112 -7.53 -9.31 -16.68
N ASP A 113 -6.41 -9.09 -17.37
CA ASP A 113 -6.32 -8.10 -18.43
C ASP A 113 -7.11 -8.52 -19.69
N ARG A 114 -7.39 -9.82 -19.85
CA ARG A 114 -8.26 -10.36 -20.91
C ARG A 114 -9.75 -10.18 -20.63
N ILE A 115 -10.18 -9.91 -19.39
CA ILE A 115 -11.60 -9.81 -19.07
C ILE A 115 -12.19 -8.58 -19.78
N GLU A 116 -13.17 -8.84 -20.64
CA GLU A 116 -13.96 -7.83 -21.34
C GLU A 116 -15.38 -7.79 -20.78
N ILE A 117 -15.87 -6.58 -20.51
CA ILE A 117 -17.22 -6.33 -19.98
C ILE A 117 -18.00 -5.55 -21.04
N GLU A 118 -19.07 -6.14 -21.56
CA GLU A 118 -19.96 -5.46 -22.51
C GLU A 118 -20.95 -4.56 -21.75
N HIS A 119 -20.96 -3.28 -22.09
CA HIS A 119 -21.94 -2.31 -21.56
C HIS A 119 -22.28 -1.27 -22.64
N ASN A 120 -23.57 -1.08 -22.93
CA ASN A 120 -24.06 -0.11 -23.93
C ASN A 120 -23.38 -0.24 -25.31
N ASN A 121 -23.21 -1.48 -25.82
CA ASN A 121 -22.50 -1.80 -27.07
C ASN A 121 -21.03 -1.36 -27.12
N LYS A 122 -20.40 -1.13 -25.95
CA LYS A 122 -18.96 -0.90 -25.81
C LYS A 122 -18.34 -2.04 -25.00
N LEU A 123 -17.12 -2.43 -25.36
CA LEU A 123 -16.30 -3.32 -24.56
C LEU A 123 -15.43 -2.48 -23.63
N LEU A 124 -15.57 -2.72 -22.33
CA LEU A 124 -14.78 -2.12 -21.28
C LEU A 124 -13.75 -3.13 -20.79
N SER A 125 -12.52 -2.67 -20.52
CA SER A 125 -11.55 -3.47 -19.79
C SER A 125 -11.99 -3.67 -18.34
N PHE A 126 -11.44 -4.68 -17.66
CA PHE A 126 -11.66 -4.88 -16.21
C PHE A 126 -11.46 -3.59 -15.40
N GLY A 127 -10.36 -2.86 -15.64
CA GLY A 127 -10.04 -1.63 -14.93
C GLY A 127 -11.09 -0.54 -15.16
N GLN A 128 -11.49 -0.31 -16.42
CA GLN A 128 -12.51 0.67 -16.78
C GLN A 128 -13.87 0.33 -16.16
N ALA A 129 -14.31 -0.92 -16.28
CA ALA A 129 -15.56 -1.39 -15.72
C ALA A 129 -15.57 -1.26 -14.19
N ASN A 130 -14.49 -1.65 -13.52
CA ASN A 130 -14.36 -1.49 -12.06
C ASN A 130 -14.38 -0.01 -11.64
N THR A 131 -13.71 0.88 -12.39
CA THR A 131 -13.75 2.32 -12.11
C THR A 131 -15.17 2.88 -12.24
N ILE A 132 -15.90 2.54 -13.31
CA ILE A 132 -17.29 2.99 -13.52
C ILE A 132 -18.20 2.43 -12.44
N ALA A 133 -18.11 1.12 -12.17
CA ALA A 133 -18.89 0.41 -11.16
C ALA A 133 -18.72 0.97 -9.74
N MET A 134 -17.58 1.61 -9.44
CA MET A 134 -17.32 2.16 -8.11
C MET A 134 -17.47 3.69 -8.03
N ASN A 135 -17.30 4.42 -9.14
CA ASN A 135 -17.12 5.88 -9.07
C ASN A 135 -18.09 6.69 -9.95
N SER A 136 -18.85 6.08 -10.86
CA SER A 136 -19.78 6.84 -11.73
C SER A 136 -20.81 7.61 -10.90
N ASP A 137 -21.00 8.89 -11.23
CA ASP A 137 -22.03 9.76 -10.65
C ASP A 137 -23.44 9.31 -11.04
N ASN A 138 -23.58 8.60 -12.17
CA ASN A 138 -24.85 8.03 -12.59
C ASN A 138 -25.07 6.69 -11.87
N GLU A 139 -25.95 6.69 -10.86
CA GLU A 139 -26.30 5.50 -10.09
C GLU A 139 -26.75 4.32 -10.94
N LYS A 140 -27.55 4.58 -11.99
CA LYS A 140 -28.02 3.51 -12.87
C LYS A 140 -26.87 2.87 -13.64
N GLU A 141 -26.01 3.67 -14.26
CA GLU A 141 -24.83 3.19 -14.98
C GLU A 141 -23.89 2.42 -14.02
N ARG A 142 -23.68 2.96 -12.82
CA ARG A 142 -22.84 2.34 -11.80
C ARG A 142 -23.32 0.93 -11.44
N LEU A 143 -24.62 0.75 -11.20
CA LEU A 143 -25.22 -0.55 -10.89
C LEU A 143 -25.19 -1.51 -12.09
N GLU A 144 -25.55 -1.04 -13.29
CA GLU A 144 -25.55 -1.86 -14.50
C GLU A 144 -24.14 -2.40 -14.84
N VAL A 145 -23.11 -1.57 -14.68
CA VAL A 145 -21.71 -1.98 -14.90
C VAL A 145 -21.22 -2.90 -13.77
N PHE A 146 -21.63 -2.66 -12.53
CA PHE A 146 -21.30 -3.55 -11.40
C PHE A 146 -21.85 -4.97 -11.61
N ASP A 147 -23.11 -5.08 -12.06
CA ASP A 147 -23.74 -6.36 -12.37
C ASP A 147 -23.04 -7.05 -13.56
N SER A 148 -22.76 -6.28 -14.62
CA SER A 148 -22.07 -6.80 -15.82
C SER A 148 -20.66 -7.32 -15.49
N LEU A 149 -19.91 -6.57 -14.66
CA LEU A 149 -18.60 -6.99 -14.16
C LEU A 149 -18.70 -8.25 -13.30
N THR A 150 -19.69 -8.32 -12.41
CA THR A 150 -19.93 -9.50 -11.55
C THR A 150 -20.26 -10.74 -12.39
N CYS A 151 -21.09 -10.59 -13.42
CA CYS A 151 -21.39 -11.68 -14.36
C CYS A 151 -20.15 -12.13 -15.17
N ALA A 152 -19.30 -11.20 -15.61
CA ALA A 152 -18.07 -11.52 -16.32
C ALA A 152 -17.11 -12.33 -15.43
N LEU A 153 -16.92 -11.89 -14.19
CA LEU A 153 -16.10 -12.61 -13.21
C LEU A 153 -16.67 -14.00 -12.90
N HIS A 154 -17.99 -14.13 -12.75
CA HIS A 154 -18.62 -15.42 -12.52
C HIS A 154 -18.33 -16.42 -13.64
N LYS A 155 -18.26 -15.98 -14.91
CA LYS A 155 -17.94 -16.85 -16.05
C LYS A 155 -16.50 -17.38 -16.02
N GLU A 156 -15.57 -16.59 -15.51
CA GLU A 156 -14.13 -16.91 -15.45
C GLU A 156 -13.70 -17.54 -14.11
N LYS A 157 -14.61 -17.67 -13.14
CA LYS A 157 -14.26 -18.06 -11.75
C LYS A 157 -13.46 -19.36 -11.66
N GLU A 158 -13.73 -20.35 -12.51
CA GLU A 158 -13.06 -21.66 -12.44
C GLU A 158 -11.56 -21.58 -12.77
N ILE A 159 -11.18 -20.75 -13.75
CA ILE A 159 -9.75 -20.61 -14.11
C ILE A 159 -9.00 -19.80 -13.06
N PHE A 160 -9.61 -18.75 -12.50
CA PHE A 160 -9.01 -18.01 -11.39
C PHE A 160 -8.86 -18.89 -10.15
N ALA A 161 -9.85 -19.73 -9.84
CA ALA A 161 -9.76 -20.67 -8.73
C ALA A 161 -8.58 -21.64 -8.91
N THR A 162 -8.37 -22.13 -10.15
CA THR A 162 -7.22 -22.97 -10.48
C THR A 162 -5.91 -22.24 -10.20
N VAL A 163 -5.75 -21.01 -10.67
CA VAL A 163 -4.54 -20.20 -10.45
C VAL A 163 -4.30 -19.95 -8.95
N LEU A 164 -5.32 -19.52 -8.21
CA LEU A 164 -5.20 -19.23 -6.79
C LEU A 164 -4.84 -20.48 -5.98
N ASN A 165 -5.42 -21.65 -6.31
CA ASN A 165 -5.04 -22.92 -5.69
C ASN A 165 -3.57 -23.28 -5.94
N GLN A 166 -3.02 -23.01 -7.13
CA GLN A 166 -1.59 -23.25 -7.39
C GLN A 166 -0.70 -22.33 -6.57
N VAL A 167 -1.06 -21.05 -6.47
CA VAL A 167 -0.37 -20.09 -5.60
C VAL A 167 -0.40 -20.57 -4.14
N GLY A 168 -1.57 -20.95 -3.62
CA GLY A 168 -1.73 -21.46 -2.26
C GLY A 168 -0.92 -22.74 -2.01
N ARG A 169 -0.95 -23.70 -2.95
CA ARG A 169 -0.17 -24.94 -2.88
C ARG A 169 1.33 -24.67 -2.84
N LEU A 170 1.83 -23.79 -3.72
CA LEU A 170 3.26 -23.47 -3.80
C LEU A 170 3.75 -22.70 -2.57
N ARG A 171 2.94 -21.77 -2.03
CA ARG A 171 3.26 -21.08 -0.77
C ARG A 171 3.31 -22.05 0.41
N ASN A 172 2.35 -22.99 0.50
CA ASN A 172 2.39 -24.04 1.53
C ASN A 172 3.63 -24.94 1.35
N ALA A 173 3.96 -25.37 0.13
CA ALA A 173 5.16 -26.17 -0.13
C ALA A 173 6.45 -25.44 0.27
N LYS A 174 6.56 -24.15 -0.06
CA LYS A 174 7.68 -23.29 0.37
C LYS A 174 7.77 -23.18 1.89
N SER A 175 6.62 -23.09 2.56
CA SER A 175 6.49 -23.05 4.02
C SER A 175 7.03 -24.32 4.68
N ASP A 176 6.69 -25.48 4.12
CA ASP A 176 7.14 -26.79 4.63
C ASP A 176 8.65 -27.00 4.43
N GLU A 177 9.26 -26.45 3.38
CA GLU A 177 10.71 -26.53 3.14
C GLU A 177 11.53 -25.69 4.14
N ILE A 178 11.01 -24.55 4.61
CA ILE A 178 11.73 -23.60 5.50
C ILE A 178 11.45 -23.96 6.97
N GLU A 179 11.80 -25.19 7.35
CA GLU A 179 11.70 -25.71 8.73
C GLU A 179 10.31 -25.52 9.38
N ASP A 180 9.23 -25.85 8.65
CA ASP A 180 7.87 -25.93 9.21
C ASP A 180 7.33 -24.58 9.77
N ARG A 181 7.86 -23.44 9.27
CA ARG A 181 7.32 -22.12 9.62
C ARG A 181 6.11 -21.81 8.78
N GLU A 182 4.94 -21.69 9.41
CA GLU A 182 3.70 -21.24 8.77
C GLU A 182 3.92 -19.99 7.91
N ILE A 183 3.21 -19.89 6.77
CA ILE A 183 3.25 -18.75 5.84
C ILE A 183 3.11 -17.42 6.60
N LEU A 184 2.24 -17.38 7.60
CA LEU A 184 1.98 -16.19 8.42
C LEU A 184 3.22 -15.77 9.23
N THR A 185 3.98 -16.72 9.78
CA THR A 185 5.24 -16.46 10.48
C THR A 185 6.28 -15.83 9.57
N GLN A 186 6.37 -16.25 8.31
CA GLN A 186 7.26 -15.61 7.32
C GLN A 186 6.84 -14.16 7.06
N SER A 187 5.53 -13.91 6.97
CA SER A 187 5.00 -12.55 6.84
C SER A 187 5.36 -11.66 8.04
N PHE A 188 5.35 -12.19 9.27
CA PHE A 188 5.78 -11.45 10.47
C PHE A 188 7.23 -10.99 10.38
N HIS A 189 8.13 -11.89 9.98
CA HIS A 189 9.55 -11.57 9.79
C HIS A 189 9.75 -10.51 8.71
N ALA A 190 9.09 -10.67 7.55
CA ALA A 190 9.17 -9.69 6.47
C ALA A 190 8.64 -8.31 6.88
N ASN A 191 7.70 -8.26 7.83
CA ASN A 191 7.13 -7.02 8.36
C ASN A 191 7.80 -6.52 9.64
N GLY A 192 8.82 -7.22 10.15
CA GLY A 192 9.55 -6.82 11.35
C GLY A 192 8.70 -6.77 12.61
N ILE A 193 7.62 -7.55 12.70
CA ILE A 193 6.71 -7.59 13.85
C ILE A 193 6.65 -8.98 14.47
N SER A 194 6.25 -9.08 15.73
CA SER A 194 5.91 -10.37 16.36
C SER A 194 4.44 -10.77 16.15
N GLU A 195 4.14 -12.05 16.36
CA GLU A 195 2.76 -12.56 16.37
C GLU A 195 1.89 -11.84 17.41
N THR A 196 2.44 -11.57 18.59
CA THR A 196 1.75 -10.84 19.68
C THR A 196 1.27 -9.46 19.21
N VAL A 197 2.08 -8.75 18.44
CA VAL A 197 1.73 -7.44 17.90
C VAL A 197 0.51 -7.54 16.97
N LEU A 198 0.53 -8.49 16.03
CA LEU A 198 -0.62 -8.69 15.13
C LEU A 198 -1.87 -9.13 15.90
N PHE A 199 -1.71 -10.06 16.86
CA PHE A 199 -2.80 -10.53 17.69
C PHE A 199 -3.47 -9.38 18.44
N GLN A 200 -2.70 -8.51 19.09
CA GLN A 200 -3.26 -7.39 19.86
C GLN A 200 -3.92 -6.34 18.98
N MET A 201 -3.38 -6.09 17.77
CA MET A 201 -4.02 -5.24 16.77
C MET A 201 -5.41 -5.76 16.39
N TRP A 202 -5.54 -7.05 16.11
CA TRP A 202 -6.82 -7.67 15.78
C TRP A 202 -7.75 -7.80 16.97
N ASN A 203 -7.22 -8.03 18.17
CA ASN A 203 -8.00 -8.05 19.41
C ASN A 203 -8.66 -6.68 19.67
N ALA A 204 -7.91 -5.59 19.55
CA ALA A 204 -8.48 -4.24 19.66
C ALA A 204 -9.51 -3.93 18.57
N THR A 205 -9.33 -4.47 17.36
CA THR A 205 -10.32 -4.35 16.29
C THR A 205 -11.63 -5.06 16.63
N GLU A 206 -11.54 -6.29 17.14
CA GLU A 206 -12.72 -7.09 17.52
C GLU A 206 -13.50 -6.43 18.66
N GLU A 207 -12.81 -6.00 19.73
CA GLU A 207 -13.44 -5.34 20.88
C GLU A 207 -14.14 -4.01 20.52
N ASN A 208 -13.74 -3.37 19.42
CA ASN A 208 -14.34 -2.13 18.92
C ASN A 208 -15.27 -2.32 17.72
N LEU A 209 -15.52 -3.57 17.29
CA LEU A 209 -16.30 -3.88 16.09
C LEU A 209 -17.72 -3.29 16.16
N ASP A 210 -18.39 -3.38 17.31
CA ASP A 210 -19.75 -2.86 17.51
C ASP A 210 -19.84 -1.35 17.22
N LYS A 211 -18.82 -0.57 17.62
CA LYS A 211 -18.79 0.87 17.37
C LYS A 211 -18.57 1.16 15.88
N LEU A 212 -17.67 0.45 15.22
CA LEU A 212 -17.46 0.57 13.76
C LEU A 212 -18.74 0.20 12.99
N VAL A 213 -19.37 -0.91 13.37
CA VAL A 213 -20.64 -1.35 12.79
C VAL A 213 -21.76 -0.33 13.03
N SER A 214 -21.79 0.31 14.21
CA SER A 214 -22.78 1.35 14.50
C SER A 214 -22.67 2.54 13.54
N ALA A 215 -21.44 2.88 13.09
CA ALA A 215 -21.22 3.94 12.12
C ALA A 215 -21.78 3.61 10.73
N LEU A 216 -21.87 2.32 10.36
CA LEU A 216 -22.52 1.89 9.12
C LEU A 216 -23.99 2.30 9.05
N ASN A 217 -24.68 2.39 10.21
CA ASN A 217 -26.09 2.76 10.25
C ASN A 217 -26.35 4.17 9.71
N VAL A 218 -25.38 5.08 9.82
CA VAL A 218 -25.50 6.45 9.31
C VAL A 218 -25.67 6.45 7.79
N TYR A 219 -25.06 5.50 7.10
CA TYR A 219 -25.10 5.41 5.65
C TYR A 219 -26.35 4.71 5.11
N LYS A 220 -27.18 4.09 5.97
CA LYS A 220 -28.43 3.42 5.56
C LYS A 220 -29.49 4.37 5.00
N LYS A 221 -29.42 5.67 5.28
CA LYS A 221 -30.37 6.71 4.79
C LYS A 221 -31.85 6.32 4.94
N GLY A 222 -32.22 5.70 6.07
CA GLY A 222 -33.59 5.26 6.37
C GLY A 222 -33.98 3.86 5.84
N LYS A 223 -33.08 3.15 5.16
CA LYS A 223 -33.28 1.74 4.77
C LYS A 223 -33.05 0.80 5.97
N ALA A 224 -33.71 -0.36 5.96
CA ALA A 224 -33.52 -1.40 6.98
C ALA A 224 -32.11 -2.04 6.91
N SER A 225 -31.54 -2.12 5.72
CA SER A 225 -30.19 -2.64 5.46
C SER A 225 -29.52 -1.86 4.33
N ILE A 226 -28.20 -2.03 4.20
CA ILE A 226 -27.37 -1.46 3.12
C ILE A 226 -26.52 -2.58 2.54
N THR A 227 -26.24 -2.52 1.25
CA THR A 227 -25.30 -3.43 0.58
C THR A 227 -23.86 -2.91 0.71
N TRP A 228 -22.86 -3.77 0.51
CA TRP A 228 -21.47 -3.33 0.39
C TRP A 228 -21.30 -2.29 -0.72
N HIS A 229 -21.90 -2.52 -1.89
CA HIS A 229 -21.75 -1.62 -3.03
C HIS A 229 -22.32 -0.22 -2.75
N GLU A 230 -23.51 -0.14 -2.13
CA GLU A 230 -24.07 1.14 -1.69
C GLU A 230 -23.14 1.82 -0.68
N LEU A 231 -22.68 1.12 0.36
CA LEU A 231 -21.79 1.67 1.38
C LEU A 231 -20.52 2.27 0.76
N MET A 232 -19.90 1.54 -0.16
CA MET A 232 -18.63 1.94 -0.77
C MET A 232 -18.80 3.04 -1.82
N THR A 233 -20.00 3.20 -2.39
CA THR A 233 -20.29 4.19 -3.43
C THR A 233 -21.11 5.40 -2.95
N VAL A 234 -21.41 5.49 -1.64
CA VAL A 234 -22.04 6.69 -1.06
C VAL A 234 -21.16 7.91 -1.34
N LYS A 235 -21.75 8.95 -1.96
CA LYS A 235 -21.17 10.29 -2.06
C LYS A 235 -21.92 11.26 -1.16
N GLU A 236 -21.19 12.19 -0.54
CA GLU A 236 -21.79 13.36 0.11
C GLU A 236 -22.17 14.39 -0.96
N SER A 237 -23.22 15.15 -0.74
CA SER A 237 -23.75 16.09 -1.76
C SER A 237 -22.79 17.25 -2.10
N ASN A 238 -21.82 17.53 -1.24
CA ASN A 238 -20.83 18.61 -1.37
C ASN A 238 -19.40 18.07 -1.27
N GLU A 239 -19.04 17.10 -2.11
CA GLU A 239 -17.65 16.62 -2.17
C GLU A 239 -16.70 17.77 -2.52
N VAL A 240 -15.71 17.96 -1.66
CA VAL A 240 -14.75 19.06 -1.75
C VAL A 240 -13.69 18.72 -2.78
N MET A 241 -13.58 19.56 -3.80
CA MET A 241 -12.48 19.49 -4.77
C MET A 241 -11.39 20.47 -4.34
N ILE A 242 -10.18 19.95 -4.19
CA ILE A 242 -9.00 20.72 -3.78
C ILE A 242 -8.08 20.82 -5.00
N PRO A 243 -7.83 22.03 -5.54
CA PRO A 243 -6.85 22.21 -6.61
C PRO A 243 -5.44 21.81 -6.16
N PHE A 244 -4.61 21.30 -7.08
CA PHE A 244 -3.27 20.79 -6.77
C PHE A 244 -2.38 21.80 -6.01
N SER A 245 -2.41 23.08 -6.42
CA SER A 245 -1.66 24.14 -5.72
C SER A 245 -2.14 24.37 -4.28
N VAL A 246 -3.43 24.22 -4.03
CA VAL A 246 -4.02 24.32 -2.68
C VAL A 246 -3.63 23.10 -1.85
N ALA A 247 -3.62 21.91 -2.44
CA ALA A 247 -3.16 20.70 -1.77
C ALA A 247 -1.70 20.79 -1.33
N ILE A 248 -0.81 21.32 -2.15
CA ILE A 248 0.60 21.54 -1.77
C ILE A 248 0.68 22.46 -0.55
N GLN A 249 -0.07 23.57 -0.56
CA GLN A 249 -0.10 24.49 0.56
C GLN A 249 -0.65 23.83 1.84
N ASN A 250 -1.74 23.05 1.72
CA ASN A 250 -2.31 22.31 2.83
C ASN A 250 -1.32 21.28 3.41
N VAL A 251 -0.57 20.57 2.56
CA VAL A 251 0.48 19.65 3.02
C VAL A 251 1.58 20.41 3.75
N TYR A 252 2.06 21.52 3.20
CA TYR A 252 3.06 22.37 3.84
C TYR A 252 2.59 22.85 5.22
N ASP A 253 1.39 23.42 5.33
CA ASP A 253 0.87 23.96 6.58
C ASP A 253 0.58 22.86 7.61
N ALA A 254 0.06 21.71 7.18
CA ALA A 254 -0.17 20.56 8.05
C ALA A 254 1.15 20.02 8.63
N TRP A 255 2.19 19.89 7.80
CA TRP A 255 3.49 19.36 8.23
C TRP A 255 4.26 20.37 9.09
N LYS A 256 4.11 21.67 8.82
CA LYS A 256 4.69 22.76 9.63
C LYS A 256 4.19 22.76 11.07
N ASN A 257 2.97 22.29 11.32
CA ASN A 257 2.46 22.11 12.68
C ASN A 257 3.21 21.03 13.49
N ILE A 258 3.95 20.15 12.81
CA ILE A 258 4.85 19.17 13.42
C ILE A 258 6.25 19.79 13.53
N ASP A 259 6.86 20.14 12.39
CA ASP A 259 8.20 20.74 12.33
C ASP A 259 8.41 21.47 10.99
N GLU A 260 9.19 22.55 11.01
CA GLU A 260 9.49 23.36 9.80
C GLU A 260 10.32 22.57 8.77
N GLU A 261 11.21 21.68 9.20
CA GLU A 261 12.06 20.88 8.30
C GLU A 261 11.20 19.96 7.42
N LEU A 262 10.14 19.38 7.97
CA LEU A 262 9.19 18.54 7.24
C LEU A 262 8.49 19.35 6.15
N ALA A 263 7.95 20.51 6.52
CA ALA A 263 7.23 21.38 5.59
C ALA A 263 8.13 21.82 4.42
N GLU A 264 9.37 22.22 4.74
CA GLU A 264 10.35 22.62 3.74
C GLU A 264 10.78 21.45 2.84
N PHE A 265 10.92 20.24 3.39
CA PHE A 265 11.15 19.03 2.59
C PHE A 265 10.02 18.79 1.57
N ALA A 266 8.77 18.84 2.01
CA ALA A 266 7.62 18.64 1.13
C ALA A 266 7.56 19.67 0.00
N ARG A 267 7.83 20.95 0.32
CA ARG A 267 7.93 22.02 -0.68
C ARG A 267 9.06 21.75 -1.67
N ASN A 268 10.25 21.42 -1.19
CA ASN A 268 11.42 21.16 -2.03
C ASN A 268 11.21 19.97 -2.96
N ALA A 269 10.52 18.91 -2.53
CA ALA A 269 10.18 17.78 -3.38
C ALA A 269 9.33 18.22 -4.59
N ILE A 270 8.36 19.10 -4.38
CA ILE A 270 7.53 19.64 -5.46
C ILE A 270 8.35 20.56 -6.38
N GLU A 271 9.04 21.54 -5.81
CA GLU A 271 9.79 22.56 -6.56
C GLU A 271 10.98 21.99 -7.34
N SER A 272 11.57 20.90 -6.85
CA SER A 272 12.68 20.20 -7.51
C SER A 272 12.22 19.15 -8.54
N GLY A 273 10.93 19.13 -8.88
CA GLY A 273 10.38 18.23 -9.89
C GLY A 273 10.45 16.75 -9.48
N TRP A 274 10.07 16.41 -8.25
CA TRP A 274 9.97 15.00 -7.83
C TRP A 274 8.60 14.40 -8.19
N VAL A 275 7.58 15.24 -8.34
CA VAL A 275 6.18 14.81 -8.46
C VAL A 275 5.68 14.94 -9.89
N ASP A 276 5.14 13.85 -10.42
CA ASP A 276 4.32 13.81 -11.63
C ASP A 276 2.86 13.53 -11.24
N ALA A 277 2.03 14.57 -11.29
CA ALA A 277 0.65 14.56 -10.79
C ALA A 277 -0.42 14.53 -11.89
N GLU A 278 -0.04 14.86 -13.13
CA GLU A 278 -0.96 14.99 -14.26
C GLU A 278 -1.71 13.66 -14.56
N PRO A 279 -3.06 13.67 -14.61
CA PRO A 279 -3.83 12.51 -15.02
C PRO A 279 -3.65 12.18 -16.50
N ARG A 280 -3.36 10.91 -16.81
CA ARG A 280 -3.24 10.38 -18.18
C ARG A 280 -3.95 9.03 -18.29
N GLU A 281 -4.47 8.68 -19.47
CA GLU A 281 -5.26 7.44 -19.67
C GLU A 281 -4.50 6.17 -19.29
N ASN A 282 -3.21 6.12 -19.62
CA ASN A 282 -2.36 4.95 -19.38
C ASN A 282 -1.68 4.96 -18.00
N LYS A 283 -1.92 5.98 -17.18
CA LYS A 283 -1.33 6.07 -15.84
C LYS A 283 -2.21 5.27 -14.87
N PRO A 284 -1.69 4.22 -14.22
CA PRO A 284 -2.48 3.40 -13.31
C PRO A 284 -3.14 4.24 -12.22
N PRO A 285 -4.35 3.88 -11.77
CA PRO A 285 -4.96 4.51 -10.60
C PRO A 285 -4.09 4.25 -9.35
N GLY A 286 -3.99 5.26 -8.47
CA GLY A 286 -3.18 5.19 -7.25
C GLY A 286 -1.96 6.12 -7.29
N GLY A 287 -0.94 5.76 -6.52
CA GLY A 287 0.32 6.47 -6.41
C GLY A 287 1.47 5.49 -6.17
N PHE A 288 2.70 5.94 -6.44
CA PHE A 288 3.90 5.29 -5.92
C PHE A 288 5.01 6.31 -5.70
N CYS A 289 5.97 5.93 -4.85
CA CYS A 289 7.18 6.68 -4.56
C CYS A 289 8.42 5.80 -4.80
N ALA A 290 9.30 6.23 -5.70
CA ALA A 290 10.52 5.54 -6.04
C ALA A 290 11.75 6.25 -5.40
N PRO A 291 12.56 5.56 -4.60
CA PRO A 291 13.72 6.16 -3.91
C PRO A 291 14.95 6.28 -4.81
N PHE A 292 15.73 7.36 -4.59
CA PHE A 292 17.03 7.62 -5.20
C PHE A 292 18.02 8.00 -4.09
N PHE A 293 18.50 6.98 -3.35
CA PHE A 293 19.27 7.18 -2.12
C PHE A 293 20.58 7.96 -2.31
N SER A 294 21.30 7.74 -3.41
CA SER A 294 22.55 8.46 -3.68
C SER A 294 22.32 9.96 -3.86
N GLU A 295 21.19 10.35 -4.44
CA GLU A 295 20.79 11.74 -4.61
C GLU A 295 20.04 12.30 -3.37
N LYS A 296 19.61 11.42 -2.46
CA LYS A 296 18.70 11.73 -1.35
C LYS A 296 17.36 12.30 -1.83
N GLU A 297 16.87 11.73 -2.92
CA GLU A 297 15.63 12.16 -3.56
C GLU A 297 14.62 11.03 -3.72
N SER A 298 13.43 11.37 -4.21
CA SER A 298 12.44 10.40 -4.66
C SER A 298 11.76 10.86 -5.94
N ARG A 299 11.00 9.97 -6.59
CA ARG A 299 10.09 10.29 -7.68
C ARG A 299 8.70 9.75 -7.37
N ILE A 300 7.73 10.64 -7.37
CA ILE A 300 6.35 10.38 -6.99
C ILE A 300 5.49 10.47 -8.23
N SER A 301 4.74 9.41 -8.52
CA SER A 301 3.77 9.41 -9.60
C SER A 301 2.37 9.23 -9.02
N ILE A 302 1.49 10.20 -9.23
CA ILE A 302 0.09 10.16 -8.80
C ILE A 302 -0.84 10.58 -9.95
N ARG A 303 -2.09 10.10 -9.93
CA ARG A 303 -3.17 10.62 -10.78
C ARG A 303 -4.01 11.62 -9.97
N TYR A 304 -3.71 12.91 -10.09
CA TYR A 304 -4.36 13.94 -9.29
C TYR A 304 -5.62 14.50 -9.93
N ASP A 305 -6.78 14.23 -9.35
CA ASP A 305 -8.08 14.70 -9.86
C ASP A 305 -8.75 15.75 -8.96
N GLY A 306 -8.11 16.13 -7.85
CA GLY A 306 -8.61 17.11 -6.89
C GLY A 306 -9.55 16.53 -5.83
N SER A 307 -9.89 15.25 -5.90
CA SER A 307 -10.64 14.57 -4.84
C SER A 307 -9.82 14.52 -3.54
N ILE A 308 -10.51 14.39 -2.40
CA ILE A 308 -9.87 14.13 -1.09
C ILE A 308 -8.91 12.94 -1.18
N ASN A 309 -9.29 11.90 -1.93
CA ASN A 309 -8.44 10.73 -2.13
C ASN A 309 -7.11 11.07 -2.83
N SER A 310 -7.14 11.85 -3.92
CA SER A 310 -5.90 12.25 -4.60
C SER A 310 -5.00 13.16 -3.76
N VAL A 311 -5.59 14.01 -2.91
CA VAL A 311 -4.88 14.86 -1.95
C VAL A 311 -4.21 14.01 -0.87
N ARG A 312 -4.94 13.00 -0.36
CA ARG A 312 -4.42 12.00 0.57
C ARG A 312 -3.26 11.21 -0.05
N VAL A 313 -3.39 10.76 -1.29
CA VAL A 313 -2.33 10.00 -1.98
C VAL A 313 -1.08 10.87 -2.14
N LEU A 314 -1.20 12.17 -2.46
CA LEU A 314 -0.05 13.07 -2.49
C LEU A 314 0.70 13.09 -1.14
N ALA A 315 -0.02 13.23 -0.02
CA ALA A 315 0.60 13.22 1.31
C ALA A 315 1.23 11.87 1.67
N HIS A 316 0.59 10.76 1.27
CA HIS A 316 1.09 9.40 1.45
C HIS A 316 2.45 9.22 0.76
N GLU A 317 2.53 9.55 -0.54
CA GLU A 317 3.77 9.38 -1.30
C GLU A 317 4.89 10.34 -0.85
N LEU A 318 4.55 11.55 -0.43
CA LEU A 318 5.50 12.47 0.21
C LEU A 318 6.01 11.89 1.54
N GLY A 319 5.17 11.18 2.28
CA GLY A 319 5.57 10.46 3.49
C GLY A 319 6.59 9.36 3.21
N HIS A 320 6.40 8.58 2.14
CA HIS A 320 7.42 7.65 1.66
C HIS A 320 8.72 8.37 1.27
N ALA A 321 8.63 9.49 0.54
CA ALA A 321 9.81 10.25 0.16
C ALA A 321 10.60 10.75 1.39
N TRP A 322 9.91 11.21 2.43
CA TRP A 322 10.53 11.59 3.69
C TRP A 322 11.20 10.41 4.40
N HIS A 323 10.52 9.25 4.41
CA HIS A 323 11.08 8.02 4.96
C HIS A 323 12.38 7.63 4.25
N PHE A 324 12.37 7.57 2.92
CA PHE A 324 13.53 7.25 2.11
C PHE A 324 14.65 8.28 2.26
N TYR A 325 14.32 9.58 2.37
CA TYR A 325 15.30 10.61 2.68
C TYR A 325 16.04 10.32 3.99
N ASN A 326 15.33 9.95 5.06
CA ASN A 326 15.97 9.61 6.33
C ASN A 326 16.82 8.33 6.25
N MET A 327 16.35 7.32 5.52
CA MET A 327 17.11 6.08 5.30
C MET A 327 18.39 6.32 4.47
N SER A 328 18.40 7.31 3.58
CA SER A 328 19.56 7.64 2.72
C SER A 328 20.82 8.07 3.48
N PHE A 329 20.71 8.36 4.78
CA PHE A 329 21.84 8.70 5.65
C PHE A 329 22.55 7.48 6.23
N GLU A 330 22.05 6.27 5.96
CA GLU A 330 22.63 5.01 6.42
C GLU A 330 23.17 4.20 5.24
N GLN A 331 24.30 3.54 5.45
CA GLN A 331 24.82 2.58 4.48
C GLN A 331 24.09 1.25 4.65
N SER A 332 23.76 0.61 3.53
CA SER A 332 23.19 -0.74 3.50
C SER A 332 24.04 -1.66 2.63
N THR A 333 24.15 -2.91 3.04
CA THR A 333 24.75 -4.01 2.26
C THR A 333 23.70 -4.97 1.71
N SER A 334 22.42 -4.59 1.79
CA SER A 334 21.26 -5.33 1.28
C SER A 334 20.41 -4.43 0.40
N PHE A 335 19.70 -5.01 -0.57
CA PHE A 335 18.73 -4.28 -1.38
C PHE A 335 17.51 -3.89 -0.54
N LEU A 336 16.90 -2.74 -0.85
CA LEU A 336 15.77 -2.17 -0.12
C LEU A 336 14.62 -3.17 0.04
N ASP A 337 14.28 -3.91 -1.02
CA ASP A 337 13.21 -4.91 -1.00
C ASP A 337 13.50 -6.08 -0.04
N ASP A 338 14.77 -6.33 0.29
CA ASP A 338 15.17 -7.40 1.21
C ASP A 338 15.06 -6.97 2.69
N TYR A 339 15.03 -5.67 3.00
CA TYR A 339 15.04 -5.18 4.40
C TYR A 339 14.02 -4.11 4.76
N LEU A 340 13.23 -3.57 3.82
CA LEU A 340 12.17 -2.58 4.09
C LEU A 340 10.88 -3.29 4.51
N PRO A 341 10.50 -3.27 5.80
CA PRO A 341 9.25 -3.88 6.22
C PRO A 341 8.07 -3.01 5.78
N MET A 342 7.05 -3.60 5.15
CA MET A 342 5.86 -2.84 4.75
C MET A 342 5.17 -2.18 5.94
N SER A 343 5.13 -2.85 7.11
CA SER A 343 4.55 -2.28 8.32
C SER A 343 5.14 -0.92 8.71
N THR A 344 6.46 -0.71 8.60
CA THR A 344 7.08 0.59 8.89
C THR A 344 6.90 1.57 7.74
N ALA A 345 7.03 1.11 6.49
CA ALA A 345 6.84 1.95 5.30
C ALA A 345 5.44 2.57 5.28
N GLU A 346 4.40 1.75 5.49
CA GLU A 346 3.00 2.18 5.52
C GLU A 346 2.67 2.99 6.78
N SER A 347 3.30 2.70 7.93
CA SER A 347 3.17 3.55 9.12
C SER A 347 3.67 4.98 8.83
N ALA A 348 4.76 5.12 8.08
CA ALA A 348 5.34 6.41 7.76
C ALA A 348 4.47 7.21 6.77
N SER A 349 4.03 6.58 5.69
CA SER A 349 3.18 7.24 4.70
C SER A 349 1.79 7.58 5.24
N ILE A 350 1.13 6.65 5.95
CA ILE A 350 -0.21 6.86 6.50
C ILE A 350 -0.22 7.89 7.64
N PHE A 351 0.88 8.02 8.39
CA PHE A 351 1.05 9.11 9.36
C PHE A 351 0.81 10.49 8.73
N PHE A 352 1.42 10.77 7.58
CA PHE A 352 1.29 12.08 6.95
C PHE A 352 -0.08 12.32 6.30
N GLU A 353 -0.82 11.27 5.95
CA GLU A 353 -2.23 11.42 5.59
C GLU A 353 -3.08 11.84 6.77
N THR A 354 -2.92 11.17 7.92
CA THR A 354 -3.69 11.44 9.13
C THR A 354 -3.42 12.88 9.60
N VAL A 355 -2.16 13.33 9.53
CA VAL A 355 -1.76 14.73 9.79
C VAL A 355 -2.50 15.70 8.88
N LEU A 356 -2.47 15.46 7.57
CA LEU A 356 -3.14 16.32 6.59
C LEU A 356 -4.66 16.35 6.80
N LEU A 357 -5.29 15.19 6.96
CA LEU A 357 -6.75 15.10 7.11
C LEU A 357 -7.23 15.78 8.38
N ASN A 358 -6.53 15.60 9.51
CA ASN A 358 -6.85 16.30 10.75
C ASN A 358 -6.69 17.81 10.57
N TYR A 359 -5.61 18.26 9.95
CA TYR A 359 -5.43 19.68 9.63
C TYR A 359 -6.60 20.25 8.83
N LEU A 360 -7.05 19.56 7.77
CA LEU A 360 -8.17 20.01 6.94
C LEU A 360 -9.50 20.06 7.72
N ILE A 361 -9.75 19.09 8.60
CA ILE A 361 -10.95 19.03 9.45
C ILE A 361 -10.95 20.13 10.51
N GLU A 362 -9.79 20.43 11.09
CA GLU A 362 -9.63 21.41 12.17
C GLU A 362 -9.64 22.86 11.67
N THR A 363 -9.15 23.10 10.46
CA THR A 363 -8.97 24.46 9.92
C THR A 363 -10.10 24.92 9.00
N THR A 364 -11.00 24.03 8.58
CA THR A 364 -12.11 24.42 7.72
C THR A 364 -13.24 25.12 8.50
N ASP A 365 -13.64 26.29 8.02
CA ASP A 365 -14.81 27.02 8.56
C ASP A 365 -16.15 26.52 8.00
N SER A 366 -16.12 25.66 6.98
CA SER A 366 -17.31 25.15 6.29
C SER A 366 -17.81 23.88 6.97
N LYS A 367 -19.02 23.94 7.53
CA LYS A 367 -19.70 22.77 8.13
C LYS A 367 -19.81 21.61 7.13
N ASP A 368 -20.14 21.91 5.87
CA ASP A 368 -20.32 20.89 4.83
C ASP A 368 -18.98 20.26 4.43
N THR A 369 -17.91 21.06 4.33
CA THR A 369 -16.55 20.56 4.07
C THR A 369 -16.10 19.66 5.21
N LYS A 370 -16.30 20.09 6.46
CA LYS A 370 -15.96 19.31 7.64
C LYS A 370 -16.72 17.98 7.67
N LYS A 371 -18.02 18.02 7.40
CA LYS A 371 -18.86 16.82 7.27
C LYS A 371 -18.35 15.87 6.18
N SER A 372 -17.99 16.39 5.00
CA SER A 372 -17.47 15.59 3.89
C SER A 372 -16.13 14.92 4.23
N LEU A 373 -15.22 15.65 4.88
CA LEU A 373 -13.92 15.13 5.31
C LEU A 373 -14.07 14.04 6.38
N LEU A 374 -14.94 14.26 7.38
CA LEU A 374 -15.25 13.27 8.42
C LEU A 374 -15.91 12.02 7.84
N SER A 375 -16.91 12.18 6.96
CA SER A 375 -17.56 11.06 6.25
C SER A 375 -16.54 10.24 5.47
N TRP A 376 -15.64 10.91 4.72
CA TRP A 376 -14.55 10.25 4.01
C TRP A 376 -13.61 9.50 4.96
N LYS A 377 -13.17 10.13 6.05
CA LYS A 377 -12.26 9.53 7.04
C LYS A 377 -12.86 8.29 7.71
N ILE A 378 -14.14 8.35 8.09
CA ILE A 378 -14.90 7.22 8.66
C ILE A 378 -15.00 6.09 7.64
N ARG A 379 -15.38 6.37 6.39
CA ARG A 379 -15.45 5.35 5.33
C ARG A 379 -14.09 4.72 5.06
N ASN A 380 -13.03 5.52 5.09
CA ASN A 380 -11.68 5.04 4.92
C ASN A 380 -11.25 4.08 6.04
N SER A 381 -11.75 4.27 7.27
CA SER A 381 -11.56 3.30 8.36
C SER A 381 -12.18 1.93 8.06
N PHE A 382 -13.30 1.88 7.32
CA PHE A 382 -13.89 0.60 6.90
C PHE A 382 -12.98 -0.12 5.90
N ASN A 383 -12.25 0.60 5.05
CA ASN A 383 -11.24 0.00 4.19
C ASN A 383 -10.06 -0.52 5.01
N TYR A 384 -9.42 0.36 5.79
CA TYR A 384 -8.19 0.05 6.52
C TYR A 384 -8.37 -0.98 7.61
N VAL A 385 -9.55 -1.08 8.22
CA VAL A 385 -9.80 -1.98 9.34
C VAL A 385 -10.65 -3.16 8.90
N MET A 386 -11.82 -2.92 8.33
CA MET A 386 -12.80 -3.99 8.10
C MET A 386 -12.50 -4.80 6.82
N ALA A 387 -12.32 -4.14 5.67
CA ALA A 387 -12.05 -4.82 4.40
C ALA A 387 -10.70 -5.56 4.41
N ILE A 388 -9.68 -4.96 5.02
CA ILE A 388 -8.36 -5.62 5.17
C ILE A 388 -8.45 -6.79 6.15
N ARG A 389 -9.18 -6.66 7.26
CA ARG A 389 -9.41 -7.80 8.17
C ARG A 389 -10.10 -8.96 7.45
N ALA A 390 -11.11 -8.68 6.63
CA ALA A 390 -11.76 -9.71 5.80
C ALA A 390 -10.76 -10.38 4.86
N SER A 391 -9.87 -9.60 4.21
CA SER A 391 -8.85 -10.14 3.31
C SER A 391 -7.84 -11.03 4.05
N TYR A 392 -7.39 -10.60 5.23
CA TYR A 392 -6.50 -11.37 6.11
C TYR A 392 -7.15 -12.68 6.58
N GLN A 393 -8.40 -12.63 7.05
CA GLN A 393 -9.14 -13.82 7.50
C GLN A 393 -9.37 -14.80 6.36
N PHE A 394 -9.78 -14.31 5.18
CA PHE A 394 -9.93 -15.12 3.98
C PHE A 394 -8.64 -15.83 3.62
N GLU A 395 -7.53 -15.10 3.51
CA GLU A 395 -6.24 -15.63 3.11
C GLU A 395 -5.72 -16.69 4.10
N LYS A 396 -5.87 -16.43 5.41
CA LYS A 396 -5.54 -17.39 6.47
C LYS A 396 -6.31 -18.70 6.29
N THR A 397 -7.64 -18.63 6.24
CA THR A 397 -8.48 -19.83 6.11
C THR A 397 -8.29 -20.52 4.76
N PHE A 398 -8.03 -19.77 3.69
CA PHE A 398 -7.73 -20.33 2.37
C PHE A 398 -6.46 -21.18 2.42
N TYR A 399 -5.35 -20.68 2.98
CA TYR A 399 -4.11 -21.46 3.07
C TYR A 399 -4.25 -22.69 3.96
N GLU A 400 -4.95 -22.58 5.08
CA GLU A 400 -5.26 -23.72 5.96
C GLU A 400 -6.03 -24.81 5.18
N LYS A 401 -7.06 -24.40 4.42
CA LYS A 401 -7.87 -25.33 3.62
C LYS A 401 -7.13 -25.91 2.42
N CYS A 402 -6.24 -25.14 1.78
CA CYS A 402 -5.41 -25.63 0.67
C CYS A 402 -4.47 -26.76 1.07
N LYS A 403 -4.13 -26.92 2.37
CA LYS A 403 -3.38 -28.08 2.86
C LYS A 403 -4.18 -29.38 2.75
N GLU A 404 -5.52 -29.31 2.78
CA GLU A 404 -6.42 -30.46 2.64
C GLU A 404 -6.67 -30.86 1.17
N GLY A 405 -6.44 -29.93 0.23
CA GLY A 405 -6.63 -30.15 -1.21
C GLY A 405 -7.07 -28.87 -1.94
N PRO A 406 -7.19 -28.93 -3.29
CA PRO A 406 -7.68 -27.79 -4.07
C PRO A 406 -9.16 -27.52 -3.78
N LEU A 407 -9.52 -26.24 -3.67
CA LEU A 407 -10.88 -25.76 -3.46
C LEU A 407 -11.57 -25.41 -4.79
N SER A 408 -12.86 -25.67 -4.90
CA SER A 408 -13.69 -25.18 -6.00
C SER A 408 -13.88 -23.66 -5.94
N ALA A 409 -14.22 -23.02 -7.06
CA ALA A 409 -14.48 -21.59 -7.10
C ALA A 409 -15.60 -21.15 -6.14
N ASP A 410 -16.63 -21.98 -5.97
CA ASP A 410 -17.73 -21.71 -5.04
C ASP A 410 -17.32 -21.81 -3.57
N GLU A 411 -16.39 -22.72 -3.23
CA GLU A 411 -15.82 -22.80 -1.88
C GLU A 411 -14.96 -21.57 -1.57
N ILE A 412 -14.12 -21.14 -2.52
CA ILE A 412 -13.27 -19.94 -2.37
C ILE A 412 -14.15 -18.70 -2.19
N GLU A 413 -15.17 -18.52 -3.03
CA GLU A 413 -16.12 -17.40 -2.89
C GLU A 413 -16.83 -17.44 -1.54
N LYS A 414 -17.28 -18.63 -1.10
CA LYS A 414 -17.92 -18.79 0.21
C LYS A 414 -16.99 -18.40 1.36
N LEU A 415 -15.72 -18.80 1.33
CA LEU A 415 -14.73 -18.39 2.33
C LEU A 415 -14.56 -16.87 2.34
N SER A 416 -14.47 -16.25 1.16
CA SER A 416 -14.35 -14.80 1.03
C SER A 416 -15.56 -14.07 1.63
N ILE A 417 -16.78 -14.53 1.35
CA ILE A 417 -18.00 -13.92 1.88
C ILE A 417 -18.15 -14.14 3.39
N ILE A 418 -17.72 -15.28 3.93
CA ILE A 418 -17.71 -15.52 5.38
C ILE A 418 -16.77 -14.53 6.09
N ALA A 419 -15.55 -14.37 5.59
CA ALA A 419 -14.58 -13.42 6.15
C ALA A 419 -15.11 -11.98 6.12
N GLN A 420 -15.78 -11.59 5.03
CA GLN A 420 -16.44 -10.28 4.97
C GLN A 420 -17.59 -10.15 5.98
N LYS A 421 -18.41 -11.18 6.15
CA LYS A 421 -19.51 -11.18 7.14
C LYS A 421 -18.99 -10.96 8.55
N GLU A 422 -17.94 -11.66 8.94
CA GLU A 422 -17.30 -11.52 10.25
C GLU A 422 -16.69 -10.13 10.42
N ALA A 423 -15.91 -9.66 9.45
CA ALA A 423 -15.26 -8.35 9.52
C ALA A 423 -16.24 -7.18 9.56
N TYR A 424 -17.45 -7.34 9.00
CA TYR A 424 -18.52 -6.35 9.04
C TYR A 424 -19.62 -6.63 10.07
N GLY A 425 -19.40 -7.56 11.00
CA GLY A 425 -20.36 -7.86 12.07
C GLY A 425 -21.76 -8.21 11.56
N ASN A 426 -21.85 -8.88 10.40
CA ASN A 426 -23.11 -9.23 9.72
C ASN A 426 -24.04 -8.04 9.42
N ALA A 427 -23.50 -6.82 9.34
CA ALA A 427 -24.31 -5.60 9.24
C ALA A 427 -24.80 -5.26 7.82
N LEU A 428 -24.29 -5.95 6.79
CA LEU A 428 -24.60 -5.71 5.38
C LEU A 428 -25.58 -6.76 4.85
N SER A 429 -26.45 -6.35 3.94
CA SER A 429 -27.38 -7.27 3.26
C SER A 429 -26.71 -8.07 2.14
N GLU A 430 -25.75 -7.46 1.46
CA GLU A 430 -24.95 -8.07 0.40
C GLU A 430 -23.49 -7.64 0.57
N TYR A 431 -22.58 -8.52 0.17
CA TYR A 431 -21.13 -8.40 0.34
C TYR A 431 -20.43 -8.30 -1.02
N GLN A 432 -19.16 -7.91 -1.04
CA GLN A 432 -18.42 -7.76 -2.27
C GLN A 432 -18.20 -9.14 -2.94
N PRO A 433 -18.68 -9.35 -4.18
CA PRO A 433 -18.49 -10.60 -4.87
C PRO A 433 -17.09 -10.67 -5.49
N PHE A 434 -16.52 -11.87 -5.54
CA PHE A 434 -15.27 -12.19 -6.25
C PHE A 434 -14.06 -11.34 -5.85
N VAL A 435 -13.93 -10.98 -4.57
CA VAL A 435 -12.80 -10.21 -4.04
C VAL A 435 -11.47 -10.90 -4.38
N TRP A 436 -11.44 -12.22 -4.22
CA TRP A 436 -10.27 -13.07 -4.50
C TRP A 436 -9.89 -13.14 -5.99
N MET A 437 -10.72 -12.65 -6.92
CA MET A 437 -10.35 -12.46 -8.33
C MET A 437 -9.90 -11.02 -8.60
N LYS A 438 -10.52 -10.03 -7.94
CA LYS A 438 -10.26 -8.61 -8.18
C LYS A 438 -8.93 -8.14 -7.60
N TYR A 439 -8.51 -8.71 -6.47
CA TYR A 439 -7.36 -8.22 -5.71
C TYR A 439 -6.10 -8.99 -6.10
N ILE A 440 -5.18 -8.29 -6.76
CA ILE A 440 -3.87 -8.84 -7.16
C ILE A 440 -3.04 -9.28 -5.96
N GLN A 441 -3.27 -8.69 -4.79
CA GLN A 441 -2.55 -8.94 -3.55
C GLN A 441 -2.54 -10.42 -3.15
N PHE A 442 -3.58 -11.19 -3.50
CA PHE A 442 -3.61 -12.63 -3.23
C PHE A 442 -2.70 -13.44 -4.16
N TYR A 443 -2.23 -12.87 -5.27
CA TYR A 443 -1.45 -13.54 -6.31
C TYR A 443 0.02 -13.08 -6.37
N ILE A 444 0.40 -11.99 -5.69
CA ILE A 444 1.79 -11.48 -5.66
C ILE A 444 2.75 -12.55 -5.15
N ALA A 445 3.62 -13.06 -6.01
CA ALA A 445 4.39 -14.29 -5.79
C ALA A 445 5.05 -14.38 -4.40
N ASP A 446 5.72 -13.31 -3.99
CA ASP A 446 6.60 -13.31 -2.82
C ASP A 446 6.01 -12.65 -1.56
N VAL A 447 4.80 -12.08 -1.63
CA VAL A 447 4.23 -11.27 -0.52
C VAL A 447 2.85 -11.78 -0.10
N PRO A 448 2.76 -12.94 0.59
CA PRO A 448 1.51 -13.35 1.22
C PRO A 448 1.13 -12.37 2.35
N PHE A 449 -0.16 -12.29 2.68
CA PHE A 449 -0.69 -11.41 3.72
C PHE A 449 -0.37 -9.91 3.52
N TYR A 450 -0.22 -9.49 2.25
CA TYR A 450 0.13 -8.13 1.83
C TYR A 450 -0.67 -7.01 2.50
N ASN A 451 -1.93 -7.28 2.88
CA ASN A 451 -2.87 -6.22 3.26
C ASN A 451 -2.76 -5.77 4.72
N TYR A 452 -2.50 -6.65 5.70
CA TYR A 452 -2.53 -6.22 7.12
C TYR A 452 -1.51 -5.14 7.49
N PRO A 453 -0.33 -5.00 6.84
CA PRO A 453 0.59 -3.90 7.09
C PRO A 453 -0.03 -2.51 6.93
N TYR A 454 -1.05 -2.36 6.08
CA TYR A 454 -1.81 -1.13 5.94
C TYR A 454 -2.72 -0.87 7.15
N THR A 455 -3.38 -1.90 7.70
CA THR A 455 -4.12 -1.75 8.97
C THR A 455 -3.17 -1.38 10.10
N PHE A 456 -2.02 -2.06 10.16
CA PHE A 456 -0.96 -1.76 11.12
C PHE A 456 -0.54 -0.29 11.03
N GLY A 457 -0.16 0.17 9.83
CA GLY A 457 0.26 1.55 9.59
C GLY A 457 -0.83 2.55 9.91
N TYR A 458 -2.07 2.27 9.53
CA TYR A 458 -3.23 3.09 9.85
C TYR A 458 -3.42 3.26 11.36
N LEU A 459 -3.43 2.19 12.14
CA LEU A 459 -3.64 2.27 13.59
C LEU A 459 -2.43 2.89 14.31
N VAL A 460 -1.20 2.55 13.92
CA VAL A 460 0.02 3.17 14.45
C VAL A 460 0.05 4.67 14.18
N SER A 461 -0.46 5.12 13.03
CA SER A 461 -0.48 6.54 12.65
C SER A 461 -1.21 7.43 13.67
N PHE A 462 -2.32 6.96 14.25
CA PHE A 462 -3.06 7.69 15.27
C PHE A 462 -2.24 7.86 16.55
N SER A 463 -1.54 6.81 16.97
CA SER A 463 -0.68 6.87 18.15
C SER A 463 0.52 7.78 17.92
N LEU A 464 1.18 7.70 16.75
CA LEU A 464 2.27 8.61 16.40
C LEU A 464 1.80 10.07 16.37
N LEU A 465 0.58 10.34 15.91
CA LEU A 465 0.00 11.68 15.90
C LEU A 465 -0.26 12.21 17.31
N GLU A 466 -0.77 11.38 18.22
CA GLU A 466 -0.94 11.75 19.64
C GLU A 466 0.42 12.13 20.27
N ILE A 467 1.47 11.34 20.02
CA ILE A 467 2.83 11.63 20.51
C ILE A 467 3.36 12.93 19.90
N ALA A 468 3.12 13.18 18.61
CA ALA A 468 3.52 14.42 17.95
C ALA A 468 2.85 15.65 18.60
N GLN A 469 1.58 15.51 19.02
CA GLN A 469 0.83 16.57 19.70
C GLN A 469 1.32 16.83 21.13
N GLU A 470 1.62 15.78 21.90
CA GLU A 470 2.11 15.88 23.28
C GLU A 470 3.58 16.34 23.37
N GLY A 471 4.41 15.87 22.44
CA GLY A 471 5.87 15.96 22.48
C GLY A 471 6.49 16.88 21.42
N LYS A 472 5.77 17.94 21.00
CA LYS A 472 6.10 18.79 19.83
C LYS A 472 7.59 19.09 19.63
N SER A 473 8.32 19.45 20.69
CA SER A 473 9.73 19.86 20.58
C SER A 473 10.74 18.72 20.35
N THR A 474 10.36 17.46 20.59
CA THR A 474 11.29 16.30 20.50
C THR A 474 10.80 15.20 19.56
N PHE A 475 9.52 15.20 19.20
CA PHE A 475 8.92 14.19 18.32
C PHE A 475 9.66 14.06 17.00
N HIS A 476 9.86 15.18 16.28
CA HIS A 476 10.48 15.16 14.96
C HIS A 476 11.87 14.53 14.95
N SER A 477 12.72 14.91 15.92
CA SER A 477 14.05 14.33 16.07
C SER A 477 13.98 12.80 16.29
N LYS A 478 13.12 12.35 17.21
CA LYS A 478 12.89 10.91 17.47
C LYS A 478 12.34 10.17 16.25
N TYR A 479 11.43 10.81 15.52
CA TYR A 479 10.81 10.22 14.33
C TYR A 479 11.82 10.06 13.19
N LYS A 480 12.74 11.01 12.98
CA LYS A 480 13.85 10.85 12.04
C LYS A 480 14.71 9.64 12.36
N GLU A 481 15.10 9.48 13.62
CA GLU A 481 15.91 8.34 14.07
C GLU A 481 15.15 7.01 13.89
N PHE A 482 13.85 6.99 14.22
CA PHE A 482 12.98 5.83 14.00
C PHE A 482 12.93 5.42 12.52
N LEU A 483 12.72 6.38 11.61
CA LEU A 483 12.69 6.10 10.16
C LEU A 483 14.06 5.67 9.65
N ARG A 484 15.14 6.32 10.11
CA ARG A 484 16.52 6.01 9.71
C ARG A 484 16.95 4.60 10.10
N GLU A 485 16.43 4.07 11.21
CA GLU A 485 16.76 2.72 11.69
C GLU A 485 15.81 1.62 11.16
N THR A 486 14.96 1.94 10.18
CA THR A 486 14.07 0.97 9.54
C THR A 486 14.84 -0.25 9.02
N GLY A 487 14.33 -1.45 9.32
CA GLY A 487 14.94 -2.71 8.91
C GLY A 487 16.16 -3.13 9.74
N LYS A 488 16.63 -2.31 10.69
CA LYS A 488 17.76 -2.66 11.59
C LYS A 488 17.33 -3.38 12.87
N ALA A 489 16.07 -3.27 13.25
CA ALA A 489 15.46 -3.93 14.40
C ALA A 489 13.96 -4.12 14.13
N SER A 490 13.29 -4.91 14.97
CA SER A 490 11.83 -5.07 14.88
C SER A 490 11.11 -3.75 15.16
N VAL A 491 9.90 -3.58 14.63
CA VAL A 491 9.11 -2.36 14.80
C VAL A 491 8.83 -2.09 16.28
N GLU A 492 8.58 -3.15 17.05
CA GLU A 492 8.37 -3.08 18.50
C GLU A 492 9.61 -2.58 19.25
N GLU A 493 10.81 -3.01 18.87
CA GLU A 493 12.06 -2.50 19.44
C GLU A 493 12.32 -1.04 19.06
N LEU A 494 12.08 -0.66 17.80
CA LEU A 494 12.24 0.72 17.34
C LEU A 494 11.25 1.67 18.03
N MET A 495 9.98 1.27 18.15
CA MET A 495 8.95 2.01 18.89
C MET A 495 9.33 2.17 20.36
N LYS A 496 9.86 1.10 20.98
CA LYS A 496 10.30 1.16 22.38
C LYS A 496 11.51 2.08 22.56
N LYS A 497 12.48 2.01 21.66
CA LYS A 497 13.71 2.80 21.71
C LYS A 497 13.45 4.30 21.55
N HIS A 498 12.65 4.70 20.56
CA HIS A 498 12.50 6.11 20.20
C HIS A 498 11.32 6.80 20.89
N PHE A 499 10.25 6.05 21.18
CA PHE A 499 9.01 6.60 21.75
C PHE A 499 8.65 6.03 23.13
N GLU A 500 9.45 5.11 23.67
CA GLU A 500 9.20 4.42 24.96
C GLU A 500 7.90 3.58 24.99
N ILE A 501 7.33 3.30 23.81
CA ILE A 501 6.06 2.61 23.63
C ILE A 501 6.28 1.12 23.37
N ASP A 502 5.45 0.30 24.03
CA ASP A 502 5.37 -1.12 23.75
C ASP A 502 4.09 -1.42 22.96
N ILE A 503 4.25 -1.70 21.65
CA ILE A 503 3.13 -1.99 20.74
C ILE A 503 2.56 -3.41 20.91
N ARG A 504 3.10 -4.21 21.83
CA ARG A 504 2.53 -5.50 22.23
C ARG A 504 1.39 -5.35 23.24
N ASN A 505 1.08 -4.12 23.68
CA ASN A 505 0.01 -3.85 24.62
C ASN A 505 -1.29 -3.53 23.88
N TYR A 506 -2.40 -4.09 24.35
CA TYR A 506 -3.75 -3.82 23.83
C TYR A 506 -4.07 -2.31 23.82
N GLU A 507 -3.71 -1.60 24.88
CA GLU A 507 -4.02 -0.20 25.09
C GLU A 507 -3.42 0.70 24.01
N PHE A 508 -2.27 0.31 23.44
CA PHE A 508 -1.66 1.02 22.33
C PHE A 508 -2.60 1.06 21.12
N TRP A 509 -3.13 -0.10 20.72
CA TRP A 509 -4.03 -0.25 19.58
C TRP A 509 -5.39 0.39 19.84
N ASN A 510 -5.92 0.24 21.05
CA ASN A 510 -7.22 0.76 21.43
C ASN A 510 -7.32 2.30 21.32
N LYS A 511 -6.20 3.02 21.47
CA LYS A 511 -6.15 4.48 21.29
C LYS A 511 -6.62 4.94 19.91
N ALA A 512 -6.25 4.21 18.85
CA ALA A 512 -6.71 4.52 17.50
C ALA A 512 -8.24 4.42 17.38
N PHE A 513 -8.84 3.39 17.99
CA PHE A 513 -10.30 3.21 18.00
C PHE A 513 -11.03 4.27 18.84
N ILE A 514 -10.42 4.77 19.91
CA ILE A 514 -10.95 5.92 20.64
C ILE A 514 -11.01 7.15 19.72
N GLN A 515 -9.99 7.40 18.89
CA GLN A 515 -10.00 8.52 17.96
C GLN A 515 -11.04 8.32 16.84
N ILE A 516 -11.12 7.12 16.24
CA ILE A 516 -12.15 6.80 15.24
C ILE A 516 -13.55 7.02 15.84
N SER A 517 -13.75 6.64 17.10
CA SER A 517 -15.02 6.86 17.81
C SER A 517 -15.37 8.34 17.96
N LYS A 518 -14.38 9.19 18.27
CA LYS A 518 -14.57 10.64 18.34
C LYS A 518 -14.94 11.23 16.98
N ASP A 519 -14.27 10.78 15.91
CA ASP A 519 -14.57 11.24 14.55
C ASP A 519 -16.02 10.86 14.15
N ILE A 520 -16.47 9.64 14.51
CA ILE A 520 -17.86 9.19 14.34
C ILE A 520 -18.82 10.08 15.13
N ASP A 521 -18.54 10.32 16.41
CA ASP A 521 -19.42 11.12 17.27
C ASP A 521 -19.51 12.58 16.81
N GLU A 522 -18.40 13.15 16.34
CA GLU A 522 -18.37 14.49 15.75
C GLU A 522 -19.19 14.55 14.45
N TYR A 523 -19.02 13.56 13.56
CA TYR A 523 -19.81 13.46 12.34
C TYR A 523 -21.31 13.35 12.62
N LEU A 524 -21.70 12.56 13.63
CA LEU A 524 -23.09 12.42 14.07
C LEU A 524 -23.72 13.72 14.60
N GLN A 525 -22.91 14.65 15.11
CA GLN A 525 -23.40 15.98 15.53
C GLN A 525 -23.62 16.94 14.35
N LEU A 526 -23.07 16.63 13.17
CA LEU A 526 -23.19 17.47 11.97
C LEU A 526 -24.40 17.11 11.09
N ILE A 527 -24.93 15.90 11.23
CA ILE A 527 -26.15 15.40 10.56
C ILE A 527 -27.40 15.72 11.38
#